data_AF-A0A017HPW5-F1
#
_entry.id   AF-A0A017HPW5-F1
#
_cell.length_a   1.000
_cell.length_b   1.000
_cell.length_c   1.000
_cell.angle_alpha   90.00
_cell.angle_beta   90.00
_cell.angle_gamma   90.00
#
_symmetry.space_group_name_H-M   'P 1'
#
loop_
_entity.id
_entity.type
_entity.pdbx_description
1 polymer ?
#
loop_
_entity_poly.entity_id
_entity_poly.type
_entity_poly.pdbx_seq_one_letter_code
_entity_poly.pdbx_strand_id
1 'polypeptide(L)'
;MAGAISGGGAVNSSWAIASGWWAGQGALAYACRRGAPRRFRHHVAPMGGVGLRPSDSFALDPREVKAAVRAEVAPLDRNFFREGGQLAESLSRLDGLWSRAIQHLGGEGADRLRPREAASGLAAARWLLTGALARTESRGMHRRLDHPATDEGPVLRYALRGVHRIEVEPQGAEAALEEAAS
;
A
#
# COMPACT_ATOMS: atom_id res chain seq x y z
N MET A 1 5.45 8.69 -16.54
CA MET A 1 6.48 7.66 -16.84
C MET A 1 7.78 7.83 -16.04
N ALA A 2 8.24 9.04 -15.74
CA ALA A 2 9.60 9.23 -15.19
C ALA A 2 9.89 8.52 -13.83
N GLY A 3 8.93 8.46 -12.91
CA GLY A 3 9.14 7.78 -11.61
C GLY A 3 9.19 6.25 -11.67
N ALA A 4 8.71 5.65 -12.76
CA ALA A 4 8.74 4.20 -12.99
C ALA A 4 10.04 3.74 -13.69
N ILE A 5 10.74 4.63 -14.38
CA ILE A 5 11.89 4.31 -15.22
C ILE A 5 13.21 4.74 -14.55
N SER A 6 13.16 5.76 -13.70
CA SER A 6 14.28 6.20 -12.87
C SER A 6 14.17 5.54 -11.50
N GLY A 7 15.25 4.93 -10.99
CA GLY A 7 15.41 4.65 -9.56
C GLY A 7 15.39 5.95 -8.72
N GLY A 8 16.05 6.01 -7.57
CA GLY A 8 16.11 7.22 -6.72
C GLY A 8 16.84 8.45 -7.32
N GLY A 9 16.91 8.58 -8.64
CA GLY A 9 17.58 9.66 -9.36
C GLY A 9 16.79 10.98 -9.41
N ALA A 10 17.29 11.91 -10.23
CA ALA A 10 16.90 13.32 -10.25
C ALA A 10 15.38 13.56 -10.27
N VAL A 11 14.62 12.80 -11.06
CA VAL A 11 13.17 13.03 -11.21
C VAL A 11 12.39 12.72 -9.93
N ASN A 12 12.75 11.64 -9.22
CA ASN A 12 12.09 11.28 -7.97
C ASN A 12 12.42 12.30 -6.85
N SER A 13 13.67 12.79 -6.83
CA SER A 13 14.08 13.86 -5.91
C SER A 13 13.37 15.18 -6.20
N SER A 14 13.29 15.61 -7.46
CA SER A 14 12.53 16.81 -7.85
C SER A 14 11.06 16.70 -7.48
N TRP A 15 10.45 15.52 -7.68
CA TRP A 15 9.07 15.28 -7.29
C TRP A 15 8.88 15.37 -5.76
N ALA A 16 9.77 14.75 -4.97
CA ALA A 16 9.71 14.82 -3.50
C ALA A 16 9.81 16.26 -2.98
N ILE A 17 10.71 17.07 -3.55
CA ILE A 17 10.85 18.49 -3.17
C ILE A 17 9.60 19.29 -3.54
N ALA A 18 9.13 19.20 -4.79
CA ALA A 18 7.99 19.98 -5.27
C ALA A 18 6.70 19.59 -4.53
N SER A 19 6.43 18.29 -4.43
CA SER A 19 5.26 17.77 -3.70
C SER A 19 5.32 18.08 -2.21
N GLY A 20 6.49 17.97 -1.59
CA GLY A 20 6.69 18.33 -0.18
C GLY A 20 6.40 19.80 0.10
N TRP A 21 6.83 20.69 -0.80
CA TRP A 21 6.52 22.12 -0.71
C TRP A 21 5.00 22.38 -0.76
N TRP A 22 4.31 21.83 -1.77
CA TRP A 22 2.86 22.00 -1.90
C TRP A 22 2.09 21.37 -0.74
N ALA A 23 2.49 20.17 -0.30
CA ALA A 23 1.88 19.50 0.85
C ALA A 23 2.05 20.33 2.13
N GLY A 24 3.22 20.94 2.35
CA GLY A 24 3.47 21.83 3.48
C GLY A 24 2.57 23.07 3.46
N GLN A 25 2.45 23.73 2.31
CA GLN A 25 1.56 24.88 2.14
C GLN A 25 0.08 24.50 2.37
N GLY A 26 -0.35 23.36 1.82
CA GLY A 26 -1.70 22.84 2.02
C GLY A 26 -1.99 22.50 3.49
N ALA A 27 -1.04 21.87 4.18
CA ALA A 27 -1.15 21.55 5.60
C ALA A 27 -1.23 22.81 6.47
N LEU A 28 -0.40 23.82 6.19
CA LEU A 28 -0.47 25.12 6.87
C LEU A 28 -1.82 25.80 6.66
N ALA A 29 -2.28 25.92 5.40
CA ALA A 29 -3.57 26.52 5.08
C ALA A 29 -4.73 25.78 5.77
N TYR A 30 -4.69 24.44 5.80
CA TYR A 30 -5.66 23.62 6.50
C TYR A 30 -5.65 23.88 8.02
N ALA A 31 -4.47 23.94 8.64
CA ALA A 31 -4.32 24.22 10.06
C ALA A 31 -4.85 25.60 10.43
N CYS A 32 -4.54 26.64 9.63
CA CYS A 32 -5.05 27.99 9.82
C CYS A 32 -6.58 28.05 9.72
N ARG A 33 -7.18 27.38 8.71
CA ARG A 33 -8.65 27.31 8.55
C ARG A 33 -9.34 26.57 9.69
N ARG A 34 -8.73 25.51 10.23
CA ARG A 34 -9.27 24.81 11.42
C ARG A 34 -9.13 25.63 12.72
N GLY A 35 -8.29 26.67 12.72
CA GLY A 35 -7.87 27.38 13.93
C GLY A 35 -7.06 26.47 14.87
N ALA A 36 -6.53 27.00 15.97
CA ALA A 36 -5.96 26.14 17.01
C ALA A 36 -7.09 25.28 17.59
N PRO A 37 -7.14 23.95 17.37
CA PRO A 37 -8.10 23.13 18.08
C PRO A 37 -7.82 23.32 19.57
N ARG A 38 -8.87 23.54 20.38
CA ARG A 38 -8.76 23.36 21.85
C ARG A 38 -8.07 22.02 22.05
N ARG A 39 -6.83 22.04 22.55
CA ARG A 39 -5.94 20.87 22.66
C ARG A 39 -6.76 19.70 23.20
N PHE A 40 -6.72 18.56 22.50
CA PHE A 40 -7.25 17.28 22.96
C PHE A 40 -8.57 17.39 23.75
N ARG A 41 -9.66 17.84 23.09
CA ARG A 41 -11.00 17.89 23.71
C ARG A 41 -11.47 16.53 24.27
N HIS A 42 -10.84 15.44 23.87
CA HIS A 42 -11.14 14.08 24.32
C HIS A 42 -9.84 13.32 24.60
N HIS A 43 -9.87 12.40 25.57
CA HIS A 43 -8.83 11.39 25.75
C HIS A 43 -8.72 10.58 24.45
N VAL A 44 -7.57 10.66 23.79
CA VAL A 44 -7.29 9.85 22.59
C VAL A 44 -6.83 8.49 23.08
N ALA A 45 -7.65 7.46 22.84
CA ALA A 45 -7.22 6.09 23.06
C ALA A 45 -6.26 5.69 21.91
N PRO A 46 -5.03 5.26 22.19
CA PRO A 46 -4.16 4.72 21.15
C PRO A 46 -4.85 3.49 20.55
N MET A 47 -5.18 3.56 19.26
CA MET A 47 -5.94 2.52 18.56
C MET A 47 -5.34 1.12 18.71
N GLY A 48 -4.03 0.99 19.01
CA GLY A 48 -3.38 -0.25 19.43
C GLY A 48 -3.67 -1.44 18.50
N GLY A 49 -2.78 -1.71 17.55
CA GLY A 49 -2.98 -2.78 16.56
C GLY A 49 -1.66 -3.25 15.94
N VAL A 50 -1.78 -4.09 14.90
CA VAL A 50 -0.76 -5.02 14.39
C VAL A 50 0.69 -4.54 14.57
N GLY A 51 1.47 -5.32 15.33
CA GLY A 51 2.87 -5.04 15.66
C GLY A 51 3.11 -4.29 16.98
N LEU A 52 2.06 -3.82 17.68
CA LEU A 52 2.22 -3.12 18.96
C LEU A 52 1.58 -3.81 20.18
N ARG A 53 0.40 -4.42 20.01
CA ARG A 53 -0.39 -5.05 21.07
C ARG A 53 -1.15 -6.25 20.48
N PRO A 54 -0.50 -7.42 20.32
CA PRO A 54 -1.17 -8.62 19.87
C PRO A 54 -2.26 -9.06 20.85
N SER A 55 -3.25 -9.81 20.38
CA SER A 55 -4.30 -10.39 21.22
C SER A 55 -3.79 -11.54 22.09
N ASP A 56 -2.73 -12.21 21.66
CA ASP A 56 -2.15 -13.40 22.29
C ASP A 56 -0.65 -13.21 22.58
N SER A 57 0.07 -14.30 22.80
CA SER A 57 1.52 -14.29 23.03
C SER A 57 2.31 -13.80 21.82
N PHE A 58 3.49 -13.20 22.07
CA PHE A 58 4.49 -12.87 21.05
C PHE A 58 5.08 -14.13 20.41
N ALA A 59 4.37 -14.69 19.45
CA ALA A 59 4.70 -15.96 18.80
C ALA A 59 5.07 -15.83 17.32
N LEU A 60 5.15 -14.60 16.79
CA LEU A 60 5.54 -14.35 15.40
C LEU A 60 6.74 -13.40 15.35
N ASP A 61 7.86 -13.88 14.80
CA ASP A 61 9.07 -13.07 14.64
C ASP A 61 8.90 -12.06 13.49
N PRO A 62 9.14 -10.75 13.71
CA PRO A 62 9.17 -9.76 12.65
C PRO A 62 10.10 -10.09 11.47
N ARG A 63 11.19 -10.85 11.70
CA ARG A 63 12.11 -11.29 10.66
C ARG A 63 11.47 -12.30 9.71
N GLU A 64 10.70 -13.24 10.26
CA GLU A 64 9.95 -14.23 9.48
C GLU A 64 8.90 -13.52 8.61
N VAL A 65 8.20 -12.53 9.18
CA VAL A 65 7.24 -11.72 8.41
C VAL A 65 7.91 -11.00 7.26
N LYS A 66 9.06 -10.34 7.51
CA LYS A 66 9.82 -9.65 6.46
C LYS A 66 10.34 -10.63 5.39
N ALA A 67 10.78 -11.82 5.79
CA ALA A 67 11.24 -12.86 4.88
C ALA A 67 10.10 -13.39 4.00
N ALA A 68 8.93 -13.68 4.59
CA ALA A 68 7.75 -14.11 3.87
C ALA A 68 7.26 -13.06 2.86
N VAL A 69 7.22 -11.78 3.27
CA VAL A 69 6.91 -10.68 2.33
C VAL A 69 7.88 -10.67 1.16
N ARG A 70 9.20 -10.73 1.41
CA ARG A 70 10.21 -10.75 0.36
C ARG A 70 10.05 -11.94 -0.58
N ALA A 71 9.72 -13.12 -0.06
CA ALA A 71 9.51 -14.32 -0.86
C ALA A 71 8.33 -14.17 -1.85
N GLU A 72 7.34 -13.34 -1.55
CA GLU A 72 6.20 -13.07 -2.44
C GLU A 72 6.44 -11.91 -3.40
N VAL A 73 7.18 -10.86 -3.01
CA VAL A 73 7.28 -9.62 -3.81
C VAL A 73 8.59 -9.43 -4.55
N ALA A 74 9.68 -10.10 -4.16
CA ALA A 74 10.99 -9.91 -4.76
C ALA A 74 11.28 -10.79 -6.00
N PRO A 75 10.83 -12.06 -6.08
CA PRO A 75 11.12 -12.91 -7.23
C PRO A 75 10.53 -12.34 -8.53
N LEU A 76 11.35 -12.33 -9.58
CA LEU A 76 10.99 -11.75 -10.88
C LEU A 76 9.88 -12.56 -11.58
N ASP A 77 9.93 -13.88 -11.44
CA ASP A 77 8.94 -14.84 -11.95
C ASP A 77 7.58 -14.75 -11.25
N ARG A 78 7.49 -14.03 -10.12
CA ARG A 78 6.24 -13.80 -9.39
C ARG A 78 5.69 -12.39 -9.57
N ASN A 79 6.56 -11.38 -9.49
CA ASN A 79 6.12 -9.99 -9.38
C ASN A 79 6.61 -9.09 -10.52
N PHE A 80 7.62 -9.49 -11.30
CA PHE A 80 8.00 -8.75 -12.51
C PHE A 80 7.20 -9.23 -13.72
N PHE A 81 7.14 -10.55 -13.92
CA PHE A 81 6.14 -11.20 -14.75
C PHE A 81 5.04 -11.72 -13.83
N ARG A 82 3.80 -11.31 -14.10
CA ARG A 82 2.66 -11.64 -13.24
C ARG A 82 1.66 -12.49 -13.98
N GLU A 83 1.07 -13.44 -13.28
CA GLU A 83 -0.09 -14.21 -13.73
C GLU A 83 -1.17 -14.17 -12.65
N GLY A 84 -2.45 -14.08 -13.06
CA GLY A 84 -3.56 -13.94 -12.13
C GLY A 84 -3.62 -15.03 -11.06
N GLY A 85 -3.40 -16.30 -11.43
CA GLY A 85 -3.39 -17.41 -10.49
C GLY A 85 -2.30 -17.27 -9.43
N GLN A 86 -1.06 -16.99 -9.84
CA GLN A 86 0.08 -16.80 -8.93
C GLN A 86 -0.09 -15.58 -8.02
N LEU A 87 -0.66 -14.48 -8.53
CA LEU A 87 -0.99 -13.31 -7.73
C LEU A 87 -2.03 -13.63 -6.65
N ALA A 88 -3.09 -14.37 -7.00
CA ALA A 88 -4.13 -14.77 -6.07
C ALA A 88 -3.60 -15.69 -4.96
N GLU A 89 -2.76 -16.66 -5.31
CA GLU A 89 -2.11 -17.53 -4.33
C GLU A 89 -1.18 -16.76 -3.39
N SER A 90 -0.37 -15.84 -3.93
CA SER A 90 0.55 -15.02 -3.15
C SER A 90 -0.23 -14.11 -2.20
N LEU A 91 -1.32 -13.50 -2.66
CA LEU A 91 -2.21 -12.69 -1.83
C LEU A 91 -2.84 -13.53 -0.70
N SER A 92 -3.31 -14.74 -1.00
CA SER A 92 -3.85 -15.67 0.01
C SER A 92 -2.84 -16.00 1.11
N ARG A 93 -1.57 -16.27 0.76
CA ARG A 93 -0.50 -16.50 1.73
C ARG A 93 -0.26 -15.27 2.62
N LEU A 94 -0.21 -14.08 2.03
CA LEU A 94 -0.02 -12.84 2.78
C LEU A 94 -1.24 -12.46 3.66
N ASP A 95 -2.46 -12.76 3.22
CA ASP A 95 -3.69 -12.60 4.02
C ASP A 95 -3.71 -13.54 5.23
N GLY A 96 -3.27 -14.79 5.05
CA GLY A 96 -3.08 -15.74 6.14
C GLY A 96 -2.02 -15.25 7.13
N LEU A 97 -0.88 -14.76 6.65
CA LEU A 97 0.16 -14.18 7.49
C LEU A 97 -0.32 -12.92 8.22
N TRP A 98 -1.16 -12.09 7.59
CA TRP A 98 -1.75 -10.91 8.22
C TRP A 98 -2.65 -11.27 9.39
N SER A 99 -3.48 -12.31 9.23
CA SER A 99 -4.31 -12.83 10.32
C SER A 99 -3.47 -13.28 11.52
N ARG A 100 -2.36 -14.00 11.27
CA ARG A 100 -1.41 -14.38 12.33
C ARG A 100 -0.71 -13.16 12.94
N ALA A 101 -0.37 -12.15 12.13
CA ALA A 101 0.29 -10.95 12.61
C ALA A 101 -0.62 -10.13 13.54
N ILE A 102 -1.92 -10.07 13.28
CA ILE A 102 -2.89 -9.45 14.20
C ILE A 102 -2.80 -10.11 15.59
N GLN A 103 -2.70 -11.44 15.63
CA GLN A 103 -2.78 -12.21 16.86
C GLN A 103 -1.46 -12.29 17.63
N HIS A 104 -0.32 -12.33 16.93
CA HIS A 104 0.94 -12.77 17.52
C HIS A 104 2.14 -11.85 17.26
N LEU A 105 2.02 -10.86 16.37
CA LEU A 105 3.12 -9.95 16.06
C LEU A 105 3.17 -8.80 17.06
N GLY A 106 4.23 -8.76 17.87
CA GLY A 106 4.42 -7.70 18.85
C GLY A 106 5.85 -7.67 19.40
N GLY A 107 6.08 -6.70 20.28
CA GLY A 107 7.36 -6.51 20.94
C GLY A 107 7.21 -5.57 22.14
N GLU A 108 8.25 -5.46 22.93
CA GLU A 108 8.28 -4.63 24.14
C GLU A 108 9.39 -3.59 24.09
N GLY A 109 9.22 -2.51 24.86
CA GLY A 109 10.20 -1.43 24.93
C GLY A 109 10.63 -0.93 23.54
N ALA A 110 11.94 -0.92 23.31
CA ALA A 110 12.55 -0.49 22.05
C ALA A 110 12.30 -1.46 20.88
N ASP A 111 12.04 -2.75 21.15
CA ASP A 111 11.82 -3.74 20.11
C ASP A 111 10.46 -3.60 19.41
N ARG A 112 9.55 -2.77 19.91
CA ARG A 112 8.24 -2.45 19.28
C ARG A 112 8.33 -1.89 17.86
N LEU A 113 9.47 -1.31 17.48
CA LEU A 113 9.65 -0.76 16.14
C LEU A 113 9.66 -1.87 15.07
N ARG A 114 10.38 -2.96 15.31
CA ARG A 114 10.61 -4.02 14.31
C ARG A 114 9.34 -4.75 13.89
N PRO A 115 8.44 -5.17 14.80
CA PRO A 115 7.16 -5.75 14.44
C PRO A 115 6.28 -4.76 13.67
N ARG A 116 6.34 -3.46 13.99
CA ARG A 116 5.57 -2.45 13.27
C ARG A 116 6.07 -2.21 11.85
N GLU A 117 7.39 -2.18 11.64
CA GLU A 117 7.97 -2.17 10.29
C GLU A 117 7.54 -3.40 9.48
N ALA A 118 7.60 -4.58 10.10
CA ALA A 118 7.19 -5.83 9.44
C ALA A 118 5.71 -5.82 9.07
N ALA A 119 4.84 -5.35 9.97
CA ALA A 119 3.41 -5.18 9.72
C ALA A 119 3.15 -4.18 8.59
N SER A 120 3.86 -3.05 8.57
CA SER A 120 3.75 -2.06 7.48
C SER A 120 4.17 -2.63 6.13
N GLY A 121 5.28 -3.38 6.08
CA GLY A 121 5.72 -4.05 4.87
C GLY A 121 4.72 -5.10 4.38
N LEU A 122 4.14 -5.87 5.29
CA LEU A 122 3.10 -6.86 4.98
C LEU A 122 1.82 -6.21 4.44
N ALA A 123 1.34 -5.13 5.05
CA ALA A 123 0.19 -4.39 4.54
C ALA A 123 0.45 -3.82 3.14
N ALA A 124 1.63 -3.24 2.92
CA ALA A 124 2.03 -2.70 1.62
C ALA A 124 2.11 -3.78 0.53
N ALA A 125 2.64 -4.96 0.86
CA ALA A 125 2.70 -6.09 -0.07
C ALA A 125 1.29 -6.57 -0.46
N ARG A 126 0.36 -6.64 0.50
CA ARG A 126 -1.04 -7.00 0.22
C ARG A 126 -1.71 -5.97 -0.70
N TRP A 127 -1.57 -4.67 -0.43
CA TRP A 127 -2.08 -3.61 -1.32
C TRP A 127 -1.50 -3.71 -2.74
N LEU A 128 -0.19 -3.94 -2.85
CA LEU A 128 0.49 -4.09 -4.12
C LEU A 128 -0.10 -5.25 -4.94
N LEU A 129 -0.23 -6.44 -4.33
CA LEU A 129 -0.73 -7.61 -5.02
C LEU A 129 -2.23 -7.50 -5.34
N THR A 130 -3.05 -6.91 -4.46
CA THR A 130 -4.46 -6.64 -4.76
C THR A 130 -4.62 -5.71 -5.96
N GLY A 131 -3.86 -4.61 -6.02
CA GLY A 131 -3.88 -3.71 -7.17
C GLY A 131 -3.39 -4.37 -8.46
N ALA A 132 -2.33 -5.19 -8.38
CA ALA A 132 -1.81 -5.92 -9.52
C ALA A 132 -2.79 -6.98 -10.05
N LEU A 133 -3.52 -7.66 -9.16
CA LEU A 133 -4.54 -8.64 -9.52
C LEU A 133 -5.74 -7.98 -10.20
N ALA A 134 -6.20 -6.84 -9.67
CA ALA A 134 -7.34 -6.09 -10.20
C ALA A 134 -7.10 -5.52 -11.61
N ARG A 135 -5.84 -5.20 -11.96
CA ARG A 135 -5.48 -4.69 -13.29
C ARG A 135 -5.21 -5.83 -14.27
N THR A 136 -6.22 -6.16 -15.08
CA THR A 136 -6.21 -7.22 -16.11
C THR A 136 -5.72 -6.74 -17.48
N GLU A 137 -4.58 -6.07 -17.51
CA GLU A 137 -3.88 -5.64 -18.74
C GLU A 137 -2.37 -5.56 -18.47
N SER A 138 -1.57 -5.38 -19.52
CA SER A 138 -0.15 -5.03 -19.42
C SER A 138 0.07 -3.58 -19.82
N ARG A 139 0.59 -2.76 -18.92
CA ARG A 139 0.88 -1.33 -19.16
C ARG A 139 2.06 -0.84 -18.33
N GLY A 140 3.06 -0.26 -18.99
CA GLY A 140 4.26 0.27 -18.34
C GLY A 140 5.07 -0.82 -17.62
N MET A 141 5.31 -0.65 -16.32
CA MET A 141 5.97 -1.66 -15.48
C MET A 141 5.06 -2.82 -15.07
N HIS A 142 3.74 -2.69 -15.23
CA HIS A 142 2.81 -3.77 -14.92
C HIS A 142 2.68 -4.70 -16.12
N ARG A 143 3.15 -5.94 -15.98
CA ARG A 143 3.16 -6.95 -17.04
C ARG A 143 2.42 -8.20 -16.57
N ARG A 144 1.29 -8.51 -17.23
CA ARG A 144 0.43 -9.67 -17.01
C ARG A 144 0.62 -10.65 -18.16
N LEU A 145 1.10 -11.86 -17.89
CA LEU A 145 1.30 -12.90 -18.91
C LEU A 145 -0.04 -13.43 -19.45
N ASP A 146 -1.05 -13.49 -18.60
CA ASP A 146 -2.44 -13.84 -18.91
C ASP A 146 -3.21 -12.68 -19.59
N HIS A 147 -2.71 -11.45 -19.50
CA HIS A 147 -3.23 -10.26 -20.18
C HIS A 147 -2.10 -9.44 -20.82
N PRO A 148 -1.47 -9.94 -21.91
CA PRO A 148 -0.23 -9.37 -22.43
C PRO A 148 -0.42 -8.05 -23.18
N ALA A 149 -1.64 -7.76 -23.64
CA ALA A 149 -1.96 -6.53 -24.34
C ALA A 149 -2.26 -5.38 -23.36
N THR A 150 -2.02 -4.16 -23.83
CA THR A 150 -2.53 -2.95 -23.21
C THR A 150 -3.99 -2.79 -23.60
N ASP A 151 -4.86 -2.45 -22.64
CA ASP A 151 -6.28 -2.20 -22.93
C ASP A 151 -6.42 -0.92 -23.77
N GLU A 152 -7.26 -0.96 -24.82
CA GLU A 152 -7.53 0.19 -25.69
C GLU A 152 -8.46 1.22 -25.04
N GLY A 153 -9.14 0.84 -23.94
CA GLY A 153 -9.97 1.73 -23.14
C GLY A 153 -9.21 2.83 -22.39
N PRO A 154 -9.94 3.72 -21.68
CA PRO A 154 -9.33 4.78 -20.90
C PRO A 154 -8.41 4.22 -19.80
N VAL A 155 -7.35 4.95 -19.50
CA VAL A 155 -6.41 4.54 -18.43
C VAL A 155 -7.09 4.67 -17.07
N LEU A 156 -7.45 3.54 -16.49
CA LEU A 156 -8.02 3.50 -15.14
C LEU A 156 -6.95 3.67 -14.06
N ARG A 157 -7.28 4.48 -13.05
CA ARG A 157 -6.61 4.49 -11.75
C ARG A 157 -7.32 3.50 -10.83
N TYR A 158 -6.64 2.98 -9.82
CA TYR A 158 -7.25 2.04 -8.87
C TYR A 158 -7.07 2.60 -7.46
N ALA A 159 -8.18 2.89 -6.78
CA ALA A 159 -8.17 3.25 -5.38
C ALA A 159 -8.22 1.98 -4.52
N LEU A 160 -7.33 1.89 -3.54
CA LEU A 160 -7.26 0.79 -2.57
C LEU A 160 -7.65 1.34 -1.20
N ARG A 161 -8.55 0.65 -0.51
CA ARG A 161 -9.06 1.06 0.81
C ARG A 161 -8.95 -0.07 1.82
N GLY A 162 -8.77 0.29 3.08
CA GLY A 162 -8.72 -0.65 4.21
C GLY A 162 -7.36 -1.34 4.39
N VAL A 163 -7.14 -1.86 5.60
CA VAL A 163 -5.91 -2.58 6.00
C VAL A 163 -6.20 -4.04 6.34
N HIS A 164 -7.34 -4.31 7.00
CA HIS A 164 -7.74 -5.69 7.34
C HIS A 164 -8.36 -6.39 6.14
N ARG A 165 -9.36 -5.76 5.55
CA ARG A 165 -9.96 -6.11 4.26
C ARG A 165 -9.58 -5.02 3.28
N ILE A 166 -9.00 -5.42 2.15
CA ILE A 166 -8.59 -4.50 1.10
C ILE A 166 -9.67 -4.49 0.03
N GLU A 167 -10.25 -3.32 -0.19
CA GLU A 167 -11.21 -3.08 -1.27
C GLU A 167 -10.51 -2.34 -2.40
N VAL A 168 -10.84 -2.70 -3.64
CA VAL A 168 -10.30 -2.08 -4.84
C VAL A 168 -11.43 -1.48 -5.67
N GLU A 169 -11.24 -0.24 -6.09
CA GLU A 169 -12.23 0.53 -6.82
C GLU A 169 -11.55 1.17 -8.04
N PRO A 170 -11.89 0.75 -9.27
CA PRO A 170 -11.44 1.45 -10.47
C PRO A 170 -11.98 2.88 -10.50
N GLN A 171 -11.11 3.84 -10.74
CA GLN A 171 -11.39 5.27 -10.80
C GLN A 171 -11.15 5.74 -12.24
N GLY A 172 -12.19 6.20 -12.92
CA GLY A 172 -12.05 6.74 -14.28
C GLY A 172 -13.24 6.58 -15.24
N ALA A 173 -14.36 5.98 -14.83
CA ALA A 173 -15.54 5.91 -15.70
C ALA A 173 -16.38 7.22 -15.69
N GLU A 174 -16.50 7.91 -14.56
CA GLU A 174 -17.32 9.13 -14.44
C GLU A 174 -16.61 10.42 -14.90
N ALA A 175 -15.31 10.57 -14.60
CA ALA A 175 -14.58 11.81 -14.91
C ALA A 175 -14.39 12.08 -16.41
N ALA A 176 -14.33 11.03 -17.24
CA ALA A 176 -14.21 11.17 -18.69
C ALA A 176 -15.53 11.61 -19.36
N LEU A 177 -16.67 11.43 -18.70
CA LEU A 177 -17.98 11.86 -19.19
C LEU A 177 -18.27 13.32 -18.82
N GLU A 178 -17.81 13.79 -17.66
CA GLU A 178 -17.96 15.20 -17.26
C GLU A 178 -17.02 16.14 -18.03
N GLU A 179 -15.79 15.70 -18.34
CA GLU A 179 -14.82 16.51 -19.10
C GLU A 179 -15.14 16.57 -20.61
N ALA A 180 -15.93 15.62 -21.14
CA ALA A 180 -16.45 15.64 -22.50
C ALA A 180 -17.80 16.39 -22.64
N ALA A 181 -18.45 16.71 -21.52
CA ALA A 181 -19.73 17.41 -21.45
C ALA A 181 -19.62 18.90 -21.06
N SER A 182 -18.39 19.40 -20.85
CA SER A 182 -18.08 20.80 -20.53
C SER A 182 -17.24 21.47 -21.62
#